data_AF-Q0ASL8-F1
#
_entry.id   AF-Q0ASL8-F1
#
_cell.length_a   1.000
_cell.length_b   1.000
_cell.length_c   1.000
_cell.angle_alpha   90.00
_cell.angle_beta   90.00
_cell.angle_gamma   90.00
#
_symmetry.space_group_name_H-M   'P 1'
#
loop_
_entity.id
_entity.type
_entity.pdbx_description
1 polymer ?
#
loop_
_entity_poly.entity_id
_entity_poly.type
_entity_poly.pdbx_seq_one_letter_code
_entity_poly.pdbx_strand_id
1 'polypeptide(L)'
;MKITRDVALYWGTVLLCGYGPFVYGRWGLLELLVRTGTWPSDWFSFDAYGYVASMTVLQEAIFVTALIASMVAIVLLLMRSRWSAIAYGVFFVAMMVDWLLLVGNPFIGMEMNGYLGVTINLVALSAVVMITTLGLLKGRPVRT
;
A
#
# COMPACT_ATOMS: atom_id res chain seq x y z
N MET A 1 -2.12 -30.84 6.26
CA MET A 1 -1.25 -29.95 7.07
C MET A 1 -2.11 -29.28 8.13
N LYS A 2 -1.80 -29.38 9.43
CA LYS A 2 -2.57 -28.66 10.47
C LYS A 2 -2.18 -27.17 10.41
N ILE A 3 -3.15 -26.29 10.22
CA ILE A 3 -2.92 -24.84 10.30
C ILE A 3 -2.69 -24.50 11.77
N THR A 4 -1.47 -24.12 12.11
CA THR A 4 -1.15 -23.60 13.45
C THR A 4 -1.51 -22.12 13.52
N ARG A 5 -1.72 -21.60 14.74
CA ARG A 5 -2.02 -20.18 14.99
C ARG A 5 -0.99 -19.26 14.34
N ASP A 6 0.29 -19.60 14.41
CA ASP A 6 1.38 -18.80 13.85
C ASP A 6 1.36 -18.74 12.33
N VAL A 7 1.01 -19.86 11.68
CA VAL A 7 0.84 -19.94 10.22
C VAL A 7 -0.36 -19.10 9.78
N ALA A 8 -1.48 -19.17 10.51
CA ALA A 8 -2.67 -18.37 10.24
C ALA A 8 -2.39 -16.86 10.42
N LEU A 9 -1.69 -16.48 11.49
CA LEU A 9 -1.30 -15.08 11.74
C LEU A 9 -0.39 -14.54 10.65
N TYR A 10 0.65 -15.30 10.26
CA TYR A 10 1.57 -14.88 9.21
C TYR A 10 0.85 -14.67 7.87
N TRP A 11 0.06 -15.64 7.41
CA TRP A 11 -0.65 -15.52 6.14
C TRP A 11 -1.78 -14.49 6.17
N GLY A 12 -2.46 -14.35 7.32
CA GLY A 12 -3.42 -13.26 7.53
C GLY A 12 -2.76 -11.89 7.36
N THR A 13 -1.58 -11.69 7.96
CA THR A 13 -0.81 -10.45 7.77
C THR A 13 -0.37 -10.25 6.32
N VAL A 14 0.08 -11.30 5.62
CA VAL A 14 0.43 -11.21 4.19
C VAL A 14 -0.76 -10.74 3.35
N LEU A 15 -1.95 -11.30 3.59
CA LEU A 15 -3.17 -10.92 2.88
C LEU A 15 -3.56 -9.47 3.16
N LEU A 16 -3.49 -9.03 4.42
CA LEU A 16 -3.76 -7.63 4.80
C LEU A 16 -2.79 -6.67 4.13
N CYS A 17 -1.49 -6.99 4.14
CA CYS A 17 -0.47 -6.19 3.46
C CYS A 17 -0.62 -6.16 1.94
N GLY A 18 -1.28 -7.18 1.36
CA GLY A 18 -1.67 -7.28 -0.05
C GLY A 18 -2.47 -6.08 -0.56
N TYR A 19 -3.26 -5.45 0.32
CA TYR A 19 -4.14 -4.35 -0.04
C TYR A 19 -3.38 -3.15 -0.63
N GLY A 20 -2.29 -2.72 0.00
CA GLY A 20 -1.51 -1.55 -0.43
C GLY A 20 -1.04 -1.64 -1.89
N PRO A 21 -0.24 -2.67 -2.24
CA PRO A 21 0.23 -2.87 -3.61
C PRO A 21 -0.89 -3.11 -4.62
N PHE A 22 -2.01 -3.72 -4.22
CA PHE A 22 -3.15 -3.87 -5.11
C PHE A 22 -3.77 -2.52 -5.46
N VAL A 23 -4.02 -1.67 -4.46
CA VAL A 23 -4.61 -0.33 -4.67
C VAL A 23 -3.65 0.58 -5.44
N TYR A 24 -2.41 0.72 -4.97
CA TYR A 24 -1.41 1.57 -5.62
C TYR A 24 -1.02 1.04 -7.01
N GLY A 25 -0.89 -0.27 -7.17
CA GLY A 25 -0.59 -0.90 -8.47
C GLY A 25 -1.73 -0.68 -9.47
N ARG A 26 -2.99 -0.77 -9.03
CA ARG A 26 -4.15 -0.42 -9.86
C ARG A 26 -4.07 1.04 -10.31
N TRP A 27 -3.87 1.98 -9.38
CA TRP A 27 -3.77 3.41 -9.74
C TRP A 27 -2.59 3.73 -10.65
N GLY A 28 -1.43 3.09 -10.46
CA GLY A 28 -0.27 3.28 -11.32
C GLY A 28 -0.49 2.72 -12.73
N LEU A 29 -1.19 1.59 -12.85
CA LEU A 29 -1.61 1.06 -14.14
C LEU A 29 -2.61 2.01 -14.83
N LEU A 30 -3.60 2.52 -14.09
CA LEU A 30 -4.57 3.49 -14.62
C LEU A 30 -3.87 4.75 -15.14
N GLU A 31 -2.95 5.31 -14.36
CA GLU A 31 -2.15 6.46 -14.77
C GLU A 31 -1.39 6.19 -16.06
N LEU A 32 -0.74 5.02 -16.18
CA LEU A 32 -0.01 4.65 -17.39
C LEU A 32 -0.94 4.49 -18.60
N LEU A 33 -2.11 3.88 -18.42
CA LEU A 33 -3.10 3.73 -19.49
C LEU A 33 -3.67 5.09 -19.94
N VAL A 34 -3.90 6.01 -19.02
CA VAL A 34 -4.34 7.39 -19.33
C VAL A 34 -3.24 8.15 -20.08
N ARG A 35 -2.00 8.13 -19.59
CA ARG A 35 -0.85 8.81 -20.23
C ARG A 35 -0.53 8.26 -21.62
N THR A 36 -0.81 6.97 -21.88
CA THR A 36 -0.61 6.33 -23.18
C THR A 36 -1.82 6.42 -24.10
N GLY A 37 -2.93 7.03 -23.67
CA GLY A 37 -4.16 7.15 -24.46
C GLY A 37 -4.88 5.83 -24.71
N THR A 38 -4.55 4.78 -23.96
CA THR A 38 -5.16 3.44 -24.07
C THR A 38 -6.34 3.24 -23.13
N TRP A 39 -6.51 4.13 -22.15
CA TRP A 39 -7.66 4.13 -21.26
C TRP A 39 -8.93 4.60 -21.99
N PRO A 40 -10.04 3.86 -21.96
CA PRO A 40 -11.29 4.28 -22.59
C PRO A 40 -11.91 5.47 -21.83
N SER A 41 -12.13 6.58 -22.54
CA SER A 41 -12.69 7.83 -22.00
C SER A 41 -14.13 7.70 -21.49
N ASP A 42 -14.82 6.61 -21.81
CA ASP A 42 -16.28 6.55 -21.67
C ASP A 42 -16.73 5.63 -20.53
N TRP A 43 -15.79 4.86 -19.94
CA TRP A 43 -16.16 3.75 -19.05
C TRP A 43 -16.16 4.13 -17.56
N PHE A 44 -15.31 5.04 -17.09
CA PHE A 44 -15.15 5.32 -15.64
C PHE A 44 -14.47 6.68 -15.31
N SER A 45 -14.56 7.68 -16.19
CA SER A 45 -13.42 8.56 -16.50
C SER A 45 -13.26 9.90 -15.76
N PHE A 46 -14.16 10.36 -14.90
CA PHE A 46 -13.94 11.67 -14.25
C PHE A 46 -12.74 11.61 -13.28
N ASP A 47 -12.66 10.57 -12.44
CA ASP A 47 -11.59 10.47 -11.43
C ASP A 47 -10.22 10.18 -12.03
N ALA A 48 -10.10 9.35 -13.07
CA ALA A 48 -8.79 8.94 -13.61
C ALA A 48 -8.11 10.03 -14.45
N TYR A 49 -8.84 10.67 -15.37
CA TYR A 49 -8.31 11.80 -16.13
C TYR A 49 -8.16 13.05 -15.25
N GLY A 50 -9.11 13.29 -14.34
CA GLY A 50 -9.02 14.34 -13.34
C GLY A 50 -7.79 14.17 -12.44
N TYR A 51 -7.53 12.95 -11.97
CA TYR A 51 -6.32 12.60 -11.20
C TYR A 51 -5.05 12.94 -11.98
N VAL A 52 -4.88 12.44 -13.21
CA VAL A 52 -3.67 12.70 -14.00
C VAL A 52 -3.51 14.19 -14.32
N ALA A 53 -4.61 14.90 -14.64
CA ALA A 53 -4.57 16.32 -14.97
C ALA A 53 -4.23 17.23 -13.77
N SER A 54 -4.54 16.78 -12.56
CA SER A 54 -4.33 17.55 -11.32
C SER A 54 -3.10 17.10 -10.51
N MET A 55 -2.42 16.03 -10.93
CA MET A 55 -1.28 15.48 -10.21
C MET A 55 -0.06 16.39 -10.32
N THR A 56 0.45 16.82 -9.17
CA THR A 56 1.69 17.59 -9.11
C THR A 56 2.92 16.68 -9.14
N VAL A 57 4.09 17.20 -9.51
CA VAL A 57 5.36 16.44 -9.48
C VAL A 57 5.67 15.90 -8.08
N LEU A 58 5.34 16.66 -7.04
CA LEU A 58 5.50 16.22 -5.65
C LEU A 58 4.61 14.99 -5.37
N GLN A 59 3.35 15.05 -5.78
CA GLN A 59 2.41 13.95 -5.60
C GLN A 59 2.84 12.72 -6.40
N GLU A 60 3.34 12.88 -7.63
CA GLU A 60 3.90 11.79 -8.44
C GLU A 60 5.07 11.10 -7.70
N ALA A 61 5.99 11.87 -7.14
CA ALA A 61 7.14 11.33 -6.40
C ALA A 61 6.70 10.56 -5.14
N ILE A 62 5.71 11.07 -4.41
CA ILE A 62 5.16 10.41 -3.22
C ILE A 62 4.42 9.14 -3.61
N PHE A 63 3.60 9.18 -4.65
CA PHE A 63 2.87 8.03 -5.18
C PHE A 63 3.84 6.91 -5.60
N VAL A 64 4.88 7.21 -6.38
CA VAL A 64 5.90 6.24 -6.80
C VAL A 64 6.64 5.68 -5.59
N THR A 65 6.97 6.53 -4.60
CA THR A 65 7.60 6.08 -3.35
C THR A 65 6.70 5.11 -2.59
N ALA A 66 5.41 5.43 -2.45
CA ALA A 66 4.43 4.57 -1.81
C ALA A 66 4.29 3.23 -2.54
N LEU A 67 4.21 3.25 -3.88
CA LEU A 67 4.12 2.05 -4.72
C LEU A 67 5.35 1.15 -4.52
N ILE A 68 6.56 1.69 -4.67
CA ILE A 68 7.80 0.93 -4.51
C ILE A 68 7.92 0.38 -3.08
N ALA A 69 7.68 1.22 -2.07
CA ALA A 69 7.75 0.80 -0.67
C ALA A 69 6.74 -0.32 -0.36
N SER A 70 5.53 -0.24 -0.90
CA SER A 70 4.49 -1.26 -0.73
C SER A 70 4.90 -2.61 -1.35
N MET A 71 5.46 -2.58 -2.56
CA MET A 71 5.98 -3.77 -3.23
C MET A 71 7.16 -4.39 -2.46
N VAL A 72 8.13 -3.56 -2.06
CA VAL A 72 9.28 -3.98 -1.26
C VAL A 72 8.82 -4.59 0.06
N ALA A 73 7.84 -3.98 0.73
CA ALA A 73 7.30 -4.50 1.98
C ALA A 73 6.69 -5.89 1.82
N ILE A 74 5.90 -6.14 0.76
CA ILE A 74 5.37 -7.48 0.46
C ILE A 74 6.49 -8.46 0.15
N VAL A 75 7.44 -8.11 -0.71
CA VAL A 75 8.56 -9.00 -1.07
C VAL A 75 9.35 -9.37 0.18
N LEU A 76 9.70 -8.39 1.01
CA LEU A 76 10.38 -8.63 2.28
C LEU A 76 9.54 -9.49 3.22
N LEU A 77 8.23 -9.28 3.28
CA LEU A 77 7.33 -10.06 4.12
C LEU A 77 7.27 -11.52 3.66
N LEU A 78 7.18 -11.77 2.34
CA LEU A 78 7.22 -13.11 1.73
C LEU A 78 8.57 -13.81 1.94
N MET A 79 9.67 -13.05 1.93
CA MET A 79 11.01 -13.53 2.29
C MET A 79 11.17 -13.75 3.82
N ARG A 80 10.14 -13.45 4.60
CA ARG A 80 10.12 -13.45 6.06
C ARG A 80 11.16 -12.53 6.68
N SER A 81 11.45 -11.39 6.08
CA SER A 81 12.42 -10.41 6.59
C SER A 81 11.78 -9.45 7.58
N ARG A 82 12.44 -9.21 8.74
CA ARG A 82 12.00 -8.20 9.73
C ARG A 82 11.95 -6.77 9.17
N TRP A 83 12.71 -6.51 8.10
CA TRP A 83 12.74 -5.23 7.42
C TRP A 83 11.42 -4.90 6.72
N SER A 84 10.53 -5.89 6.56
CA SER A 84 9.16 -5.67 6.07
C SER A 84 8.40 -4.66 6.92
N ALA A 85 8.58 -4.62 8.25
CA ALA A 85 7.93 -3.64 9.13
C ALA A 85 8.35 -2.21 8.81
N ILE A 86 9.65 -1.99 8.56
CA ILE A 86 10.18 -0.67 8.21
C ILE A 86 9.71 -0.25 6.83
N ALA A 87 9.80 -1.14 5.83
CA ALA A 87 9.33 -0.87 4.48
C ALA A 87 7.82 -0.56 4.46
N TYR A 88 7.02 -1.32 5.23
CA TYR A 88 5.58 -1.08 5.34
C TYR A 88 5.27 0.23 6.09
N GLY A 89 6.10 0.61 7.07
CA GLY A 89 6.01 1.92 7.74
C GLY A 89 6.29 3.08 6.79
N VAL A 90 7.33 2.98 5.95
CA VAL A 90 7.63 3.97 4.91
C VAL A 90 6.46 4.08 3.92
N PHE A 91 5.92 2.95 3.47
CA PHE A 91 4.72 2.92 2.64
C PHE A 91 3.54 3.62 3.32
N PHE A 92 3.24 3.30 4.58
CA PHE A 92 2.12 3.90 5.30
C PHE A 92 2.25 5.43 5.42
N VAL A 93 3.46 5.93 5.72
CA VAL A 93 3.71 7.38 5.77
C VAL A 93 3.54 8.00 4.40
N ALA A 94 4.12 7.43 3.34
CA ALA A 94 3.97 7.96 1.99
C ALA A 94 2.49 7.96 1.55
N MET A 95 1.75 6.90 1.87
CA MET A 95 0.30 6.80 1.63
C MET A 95 -0.48 7.88 2.39
N MET A 96 -0.12 8.20 3.63
CA MET A 96 -0.76 9.29 4.39
C MET A 96 -0.54 10.64 3.72
N VAL A 97 0.69 10.92 3.27
CA VAL A 97 1.00 12.18 2.59
C VAL A 97 0.25 12.26 1.26
N ASP A 98 0.26 11.19 0.47
CA ASP A 98 -0.49 11.09 -0.79
C ASP A 98 -2.00 11.31 -0.58
N TRP A 99 -2.57 10.64 0.43
CA TRP A 99 -3.97 10.80 0.81
C TRP A 99 -4.31 12.24 1.18
N LEU A 100 -3.46 12.92 1.96
CA LEU A 100 -3.67 14.33 2.31
C LEU A 100 -3.62 15.27 1.11
N LEU A 101 -2.71 15.03 0.16
CA LEU A 101 -2.62 15.81 -1.08
C LEU A 101 -3.87 15.61 -1.94
N LEU A 102 -4.41 14.39 -1.97
CA LEU A 102 -5.62 14.04 -2.69
C LEU A 102 -6.90 14.60 -2.05
N VAL A 103 -6.99 14.64 -0.72
CA VAL A 103 -8.15 15.26 -0.03
C VAL A 103 -8.24 16.76 -0.34
N GLY A 104 -7.11 17.42 -0.57
CA GLY A 104 -7.07 18.82 -1.02
C GLY A 104 -7.43 19.02 -2.49
N ASN A 105 -7.66 17.95 -3.25
CA ASN A 105 -7.86 18.00 -4.70
C ASN A 105 -9.36 18.06 -5.06
N PRO A 106 -9.84 19.16 -5.68
CA PRO A 106 -11.26 19.33 -5.99
C PRO A 106 -11.75 18.41 -7.12
N PHE A 107 -10.85 17.76 -7.87
CA PHE A 107 -11.18 16.87 -8.98
C PHE A 107 -11.39 15.42 -8.55
N ILE A 108 -11.17 15.08 -7.28
CA ILE A 108 -11.19 13.71 -6.79
C ILE A 108 -12.13 13.59 -5.59
N GLY A 109 -13.17 12.78 -5.74
CA GLY A 109 -14.07 12.41 -4.65
C GLY A 109 -13.38 11.46 -3.67
N MET A 110 -12.72 11.99 -2.64
CA MET A 110 -12.25 11.20 -1.49
C MET A 110 -13.44 10.83 -0.59
N GLU A 111 -14.28 9.91 -1.08
CA GLU A 111 -15.41 9.37 -0.33
C GLU A 111 -14.94 8.41 0.80
N MET A 112 -15.87 7.69 1.44
CA MET A 112 -15.59 6.70 2.49
C MET A 112 -14.47 5.70 2.14
N ASN A 113 -14.23 5.45 0.85
CA ASN A 113 -13.16 4.58 0.36
C ASN A 113 -11.76 5.02 0.81
N GLY A 114 -11.49 6.32 0.89
CA GLY A 114 -10.22 6.84 1.38
C GLY A 114 -9.97 6.43 2.84
N TYR A 115 -10.92 6.72 3.72
CA TYR A 115 -10.85 6.41 5.15
C TYR A 115 -10.77 4.91 5.45
N LEU A 116 -11.50 4.08 4.68
CA LEU A 116 -11.39 2.62 4.75
C LEU A 116 -9.98 2.15 4.38
N GLY A 117 -9.42 2.70 3.30
CA GLY A 117 -8.04 2.41 2.89
C GLY A 117 -7.01 2.74 3.96
N VAL A 118 -7.14 3.90 4.62
CA VAL A 118 -6.27 4.29 5.75
C VAL A 118 -6.36 3.28 6.89
N THR A 119 -7.58 2.90 7.26
CA THR A 119 -7.84 2.00 8.39
C THR A 119 -7.26 0.61 8.11
N ILE A 120 -7.47 0.06 6.91
CA ILE A 120 -6.92 -1.25 6.51
C ILE A 120 -5.40 -1.25 6.59
N ASN A 121 -4.74 -0.21 6.05
CA ASN A 121 -3.27 -0.15 6.07
C ASN A 121 -2.70 0.09 7.47
N LEU A 122 -3.43 0.79 8.36
CA LEU A 122 -3.05 0.91 9.76
C LEU A 122 -3.13 -0.44 10.51
N VAL A 123 -4.20 -1.21 10.26
CA VAL A 123 -4.36 -2.57 10.80
C VAL A 123 -3.26 -3.48 10.26
N ALA A 124 -2.95 -3.40 8.96
CA ALA A 124 -1.88 -4.16 8.34
C ALA A 124 -0.50 -3.82 8.92
N LEU A 125 -0.18 -2.53 9.09
CA LEU A 125 1.06 -2.08 9.74
C LEU A 125 1.17 -2.65 11.16
N SER A 126 0.09 -2.55 11.93
CA SER A 126 0.02 -3.10 13.29
C SER A 126 0.26 -4.61 13.31
N ALA A 127 -0.32 -5.33 12.34
CA ALA A 127 -0.14 -6.77 12.18
C ALA A 127 1.30 -7.14 11.81
N VAL A 128 1.96 -6.39 10.91
CA VAL A 128 3.37 -6.59 10.54
C VAL A 128 4.30 -6.36 11.74
N VAL A 129 4.07 -5.27 12.49
CA VAL A 129 4.82 -4.98 13.71
C VAL A 129 4.64 -6.13 14.71
N MET A 130 3.41 -6.60 14.93
CA MET A 130 3.12 -7.72 15.82
C MET A 130 3.86 -9.01 15.41
N ILE A 131 3.77 -9.46 14.15
CA ILE A 131 4.47 -10.70 13.75
C ILE A 131 6.00 -10.56 13.79
N THR A 132 6.51 -9.34 13.61
CA THR A 132 7.93 -9.01 13.78
C THR A 132 8.34 -9.13 15.25
N THR A 133 7.56 -8.56 16.17
CA THR A 133 7.81 -8.62 17.62
C THR A 133 7.52 -10.01 18.21
N LEU A 134 6.73 -10.86 17.57
CA LEU A 134 6.59 -12.27 17.96
C LEU A 134 7.77 -13.13 17.49
N GLY A 135 8.60 -12.63 16.56
CA GLY A 135 9.75 -13.37 16.02
C GLY A 135 9.38 -14.38 14.94
N LEU A 136 8.24 -14.20 14.28
CA LEU A 136 7.80 -15.03 13.14
C LEU A 136 8.59 -14.71 11.86
N LEU A 137 9.34 -13.61 11.86
CA LEU A 137 10.23 -13.18 10.78
C LEU A 137 11.70 -13.43 11.15
N LYS A 138 12.52 -13.75 10.14
CA LYS A 138 13.96 -13.98 10.25
C LYS A 138 14.68 -12.71 10.75
N GLY A 139 15.66 -12.91 11.64
CA GLY A 139 16.57 -11.85 12.10
C GLY A 139 16.38 -11.37 13.54
N ARG A 140 15.86 -12.18 14.46
CA ARG A 140 16.04 -11.95 15.91
C ARG A 140 17.46 -12.38 16.32
N PRO A 141 18.17 -11.62 17.18
CA PRO A 141 19.21 -12.25 17.99
C PRO A 141 18.53 -13.37 18.79
N VAL A 142 19.15 -14.54 18.82
CA VAL A 142 18.77 -15.64 19.70
C VAL A 142 18.54 -15.04 21.08
N ARG A 143 17.39 -15.31 21.71
CA ARG A 143 17.21 -15.02 23.14
C ARG A 143 18.25 -15.88 23.87
N THR A 144 19.40 -15.29 24.16
CA THR A 144 20.35 -15.77 25.18
C THR A 144 19.77 -15.51 26.55
#